data_AF-A0A1G6QZ19-F1
#
_entry.id   AF-A0A1G6QZ19-F1
#
_cell.length_a   1.000
_cell.length_b   1.000
_cell.length_c   1.000
_cell.angle_alpha   90.00
_cell.angle_beta   90.00
_cell.angle_gamma   90.00
#
_symmetry.space_group_name_H-M   'P 1'
#
loop_
_entity.id
_entity.type
_entity.pdbx_description
1 polymer ?
#
loop_
_entity_poly.entity_id
_entity_poly.type
_entity_poly.pdbx_seq_one_letter_code
_entity_poly.pdbx_strand_id
1 'polypeptide(L)'
;MSTITLFLYKGCIMQKMPLFNTKDKLSTVYKIMAVNFIRIEKVAQFIIEAPDDFVFEDVSNDVLLQMCNNAKQRINHHFIAVKTTSFSRCYKFIQKRAFT
;
A
#
# COMPACT_ATOMS: atom_id res chain seq x y z
N MET A 1 -12.24 -17.58 -13.55
CA MET A 1 -11.43 -16.34 -13.58
C MET A 1 -12.00 -15.42 -12.53
N SER A 2 -11.17 -15.03 -11.58
CA SER A 2 -11.55 -14.17 -10.46
C SER A 2 -10.91 -12.80 -10.62
N THR A 3 -11.56 -11.76 -10.09
CA THR A 3 -10.98 -10.43 -10.06
C THR A 3 -10.26 -10.24 -8.73
N ILE A 4 -8.94 -10.06 -8.78
CA ILE A 4 -8.10 -9.80 -7.61
C ILE A 4 -7.65 -8.34 -7.60
N THR A 5 -7.34 -7.84 -6.40
CA THR A 5 -6.80 -6.49 -6.21
C THR A 5 -5.40 -6.56 -5.63
N LEU A 6 -4.45 -5.89 -6.29
CA LEU A 6 -3.07 -5.73 -5.81
C LEU A 6 -2.76 -4.25 -5.57
N PHE A 7 -1.89 -3.98 -4.59
CA PHE A 7 -1.44 -2.65 -4.21
C PHE A 7 0.07 -2.58 -4.30
N LEU A 8 0.61 -1.63 -5.05
CA LEU A 8 2.03 -1.30 -5.11
C LEU A 8 2.31 -0.05 -4.28
N TYR A 9 3.17 -0.19 -3.29
CA TYR A 9 3.63 0.91 -2.45
C TYR A 9 5.13 0.78 -2.19
N LYS A 10 5.91 1.81 -2.59
CA LYS A 10 7.38 1.86 -2.42
C LYS A 10 8.11 0.58 -2.89
N GLY A 11 7.66 -0.02 -3.98
CA GLY A 11 8.24 -1.23 -4.55
C GLY A 11 7.75 -2.55 -3.93
N CYS A 12 6.87 -2.49 -2.92
CA CYS A 12 6.25 -3.68 -2.33
C CYS A 12 4.84 -3.90 -2.90
N ILE A 13 4.52 -5.13 -3.30
CA ILE A 13 3.19 -5.55 -3.73
C ILE A 13 2.44 -6.18 -2.56
N MET A 14 1.16 -5.84 -2.41
CA MET A 14 0.31 -6.27 -1.30
C MET A 14 -1.11 -6.58 -1.78
N GLN A 15 -1.81 -7.54 -1.19
CA GLN A 15 -3.25 -7.76 -1.47
C GLN A 15 -4.19 -6.84 -0.68
N LYS A 16 -3.67 -6.14 0.33
CA LYS A 16 -4.45 -5.25 1.18
C LYS A 16 -3.90 -3.84 1.11
N MET A 17 -4.82 -2.88 1.09
CA MET A 17 -4.49 -1.45 1.10
C MET A 17 -3.61 -1.13 2.32
N PRO A 18 -2.49 -0.41 2.15
CA PRO A 18 -1.70 0.05 3.27
C PRO A 18 -2.55 0.96 4.17
N LEU A 19 -2.50 0.71 5.48
CA LEU A 19 -3.19 1.57 6.44
C LEU A 19 -2.34 2.82 6.69
N PHE A 20 -2.84 3.96 6.24
CA PHE A 20 -2.29 5.26 6.62
C PHE A 20 -3.02 5.71 7.88
N ASN A 21 -2.28 5.91 8.97
CA ASN A 21 -2.88 6.35 10.23
C ASN A 21 -3.34 7.81 10.04
N THR A 22 -4.60 8.00 9.68
CA THR A 22 -5.26 9.31 9.53
C THR A 22 -5.68 9.90 10.87
N LYS A 23 -5.33 9.24 11.99
CA LYS A 23 -5.39 9.85 13.32
C LYS A 23 -4.29 10.88 13.39
N ASP A 24 -4.59 12.06 12.91
CA ASP A 24 -4.35 13.29 13.64
C ASP A 24 -5.22 14.35 12.99
N LYS A 25 -6.31 14.72 13.66
CA LYS A 25 -6.87 16.08 13.51
C LYS A 25 -5.73 17.01 13.94
N LEU A 26 -4.85 17.34 13.01
CA LEU A 26 -3.75 18.27 13.22
C LEU A 26 -4.39 19.56 13.74
N SER A 27 -4.17 19.87 15.02
CA SER A 27 -4.57 21.15 15.58
C SER A 27 -3.92 22.27 14.76
N THR A 28 -4.54 23.44 14.68
CA THR A 28 -4.15 24.52 13.76
C THR A 28 -2.67 24.90 13.87
N VAL A 29 -2.08 24.79 15.07
CA VAL A 29 -0.66 25.02 15.34
C VAL A 29 0.23 23.89 14.80
N TYR A 30 -0.20 22.63 14.94
CA TYR A 30 0.49 21.48 14.36
C TYR A 30 0.38 21.46 12.84
N LYS A 31 -0.69 21.99 12.24
CA LYS A 31 -0.79 22.15 10.78
C LYS A 31 0.32 23.04 10.24
N ILE A 32 0.63 24.16 10.91
CA ILE A 32 1.65 25.13 10.48
C ILE A 32 3.05 24.53 10.58
N MET A 33 3.36 23.79 11.65
CA MET A 33 4.63 23.06 11.76
C MET A 33 4.70 21.86 10.81
N ALA A 34 3.59 21.15 10.61
CA ALA A 34 3.50 19.98 9.75
C ALA A 34 3.62 20.32 8.26
N VAL A 35 3.40 21.56 7.80
CA VAL A 35 3.61 21.91 6.38
C VAL A 35 5.02 21.51 5.89
N ASN A 36 6.03 21.64 6.75
CA ASN A 36 7.41 21.22 6.45
C ASN A 36 7.67 19.71 6.65
N PHE A 37 6.72 18.97 7.22
CA PHE A 37 6.83 17.53 7.54
C PHE A 37 5.77 16.66 6.85
N ILE A 38 4.91 17.25 6.02
CA ILE A 38 3.92 16.55 5.22
C ILE A 38 4.60 15.94 4.00
N ARG A 39 4.48 14.63 3.85
CA ARG A 39 4.86 13.89 2.66
C ARG A 39 3.61 13.33 2.02
N ILE A 40 3.50 13.48 0.71
CA ILE A 40 2.49 12.79 -0.08
C ILE A 40 3.03 11.39 -0.39
N GLU A 41 2.35 10.38 0.14
CA GLU A 41 2.62 8.97 -0.14
C GLU A 41 1.66 8.50 -1.24
N LYS A 42 2.21 7.78 -2.24
CA LYS A 42 1.44 7.28 -3.38
C LYS A 42 1.33 5.77 -3.32
N VAL A 43 0.10 5.26 -3.39
CA VAL A 43 -0.19 3.83 -3.55
C VAL A 43 -0.88 3.62 -4.88
N ALA A 44 -0.40 2.68 -5.68
CA ALA A 44 -1.10 2.27 -6.89
C ALA A 44 -1.89 0.98 -6.61
N GLN A 45 -3.19 1.01 -6.86
CA GLN A 45 -4.08 -0.15 -6.85
C GLN A 45 -4.25 -0.66 -8.28
N PHE A 46 -4.23 -1.97 -8.44
CA PHE A 46 -4.41 -2.68 -9.70
C PHE A 46 -5.56 -3.67 -9.55
N ILE A 47 -6.46 -3.69 -10.52
CA ILE A 47 -7.56 -4.66 -10.61
C ILE A 47 -7.21 -5.60 -11.76
N ILE A 48 -7.04 -6.89 -11.43
CA ILE A 48 -6.44 -7.88 -12.32
C ILE A 48 -7.37 -9.09 -12.39
N GLU A 49 -7.54 -9.64 -13.59
CA GLU A 49 -8.19 -10.94 -13.81
C GLU A 49 -7.14 -12.04 -13.61
N ALA A 50 -7.38 -12.94 -12.66
CA ALA A 50 -6.50 -14.06 -12.35
C ALA A 50 -7.28 -15.39 -12.38
N PRO A 51 -6.58 -16.53 -12.54
CA PRO A 51 -7.17 -17.85 -12.35
C PRO A 51 -7.85 -17.99 -10.97
N ASP A 52 -8.85 -18.86 -10.86
CA ASP A 52 -9.62 -19.03 -9.60
C ASP A 52 -8.79 -19.69 -8.49
N ASP A 53 -7.74 -20.41 -8.88
CA ASP A 53 -6.74 -21.07 -8.03
C ASP A 53 -5.52 -20.19 -7.73
N PHE A 54 -5.58 -18.88 -8.05
CA PHE A 54 -4.48 -17.96 -7.76
C PHE A 54 -4.20 -17.85 -6.25
N VAL A 55 -2.98 -18.18 -5.86
CA VAL A 55 -2.45 -18.00 -4.50
C VAL A 55 -1.33 -16.97 -4.55
N PHE A 56 -1.48 -15.86 -3.83
CA PHE A 56 -0.52 -14.75 -3.88
C PHE A 56 0.85 -15.13 -3.33
N GLU A 57 0.88 -15.92 -2.27
CA GLU A 57 2.10 -16.38 -1.60
C GLU A 57 2.96 -17.31 -2.48
N ASP A 58 2.35 -17.97 -3.47
CA ASP A 58 3.02 -18.92 -4.37
C ASP A 58 3.64 -18.21 -5.59
N VAL A 59 3.38 -16.92 -5.77
CA VAL A 59 3.77 -16.14 -6.95
C VAL A 59 4.92 -15.21 -6.61
N SER A 60 5.98 -15.24 -7.43
CA SER A 60 7.13 -14.37 -7.23
C SER A 60 6.79 -12.89 -7.43
N ASN A 61 7.53 -12.01 -6.75
CA ASN A 61 7.34 -10.56 -6.89
C ASN A 61 7.49 -10.07 -8.34
N ASP A 62 8.37 -10.69 -9.13
CA ASP A 62 8.56 -10.31 -10.54
C ASP A 62 7.33 -10.65 -11.38
N VAL A 63 6.70 -11.80 -11.13
CA VAL A 63 5.46 -12.19 -11.80
C VAL A 63 4.31 -11.28 -11.35
N LEU A 64 4.20 -10.98 -10.05
CA LEU A 64 3.20 -10.03 -9.54
C LEU A 64 3.38 -8.63 -10.14
N LEU A 65 4.62 -8.17 -10.32
CA LEU A 65 4.95 -6.92 -11.01
C LEU A 65 4.50 -6.93 -12.47
N GLN A 66 4.75 -8.02 -13.20
CA GLN A 66 4.27 -8.18 -14.57
C GLN A 66 2.74 -8.16 -14.63
N MET A 67 2.07 -8.84 -13.70
CA MET A 67 0.60 -8.81 -13.60
C MET A 67 0.08 -7.39 -13.35
N CYS A 68 0.74 -6.60 -12.51
CA CYS A 68 0.38 -5.19 -12.28
C CYS A 68 0.60 -4.33 -13.53
N ASN A 69 1.67 -4.57 -14.28
CA ASN A 69 1.96 -3.86 -15.54
C ASN A 69 0.94 -4.19 -16.64
N ASN A 70 0.41 -5.42 -16.63
CA ASN A 70 -0.60 -5.90 -17.57
C ASN A 70 -2.04 -5.62 -17.11
N ALA A 71 -2.23 -5.00 -15.94
CA ALA A 71 -3.55 -4.73 -15.40
C ALA A 71 -4.31 -3.73 -16.28
N LYS A 72 -5.56 -4.06 -16.63
CA LYS A 72 -6.44 -3.18 -17.41
C LYS A 72 -6.79 -1.90 -16.66
N GLN A 73 -6.85 -1.97 -15.33
CA GLN A 73 -7.26 -0.85 -14.49
C GLN A 73 -6.25 -0.59 -13.38
N ARG A 74 -5.83 0.69 -13.29
CA ARG A 74 -4.95 1.21 -12.25
C ARG A 74 -5.56 2.45 -11.61
N ILE A 75 -5.62 2.47 -10.28
CA ILE A 75 -6.10 3.60 -9.48
C ILE A 75 -4.95 4.09 -8.61
N ASN A 76 -4.63 5.38 -8.67
CA ASN A 76 -3.57 5.97 -7.83
C ASN A 76 -4.20 6.67 -6.63
N HIS A 77 -3.90 6.19 -5.44
CA HIS A 77 -4.28 6.79 -4.18
C HIS A 77 -3.15 7.66 -3.65
N HIS A 78 -3.51 8.87 -3.21
CA HIS A 78 -2.56 9.83 -2.63
C HIS A 78 -2.93 10.04 -1.17
N PHE A 79 -1.98 9.81 -0.28
CA PHE A 79 -2.15 9.94 1.16
C PHE A 79 -1.24 11.03 1.69
N ILE A 80 -1.80 11.87 2.55
CA ILE A 80 -1.02 12.84 3.32
C ILE A 80 -0.47 12.09 4.53
N ALA A 81 0.85 11.91 4.59
CA ALA A 81 1.54 11.36 5.74
C ALA A 81 2.32 12.47 6.44
N VAL A 82 2.18 12.58 7.75
CA VAL A 82 3.03 13.44 8.58
C VAL A 82 4.21 12.59 9.04
N LYS A 83 5.44 13.12 8.95
CA LYS A 83 6.62 12.52 9.59
C LYS A 83 6.44 12.53 11.11
N THR A 84 5.77 11.51 11.65
CA THR A 84 6.04 11.06 13.00
C THR A 84 7.29 10.18 12.92
N THR A 85 8.19 10.26 13.90
CA THR A 85 9.54 9.68 13.95
C THR A 85 9.62 8.14 13.90
N SER A 86 8.60 7.47 13.37
CA SER A 86 8.42 6.01 13.40
C SER A 86 7.71 5.47 12.16
N PHE A 87 8.12 5.88 10.95
CA PHE A 87 7.68 5.21 9.72
C PHE A 87 8.83 4.94 8.77
N SER A 88 9.51 3.82 8.99
CA SER A 88 10.46 3.29 8.01
C SER A 88 10.52 1.77 8.04
N ARG A 89 10.38 1.18 6.84
CA ARG A 89 10.59 -0.23 6.45
C ARG A 89 9.36 -1.13 6.56
N CYS A 90 8.60 -1.26 5.46
CA CYS A 90 7.76 -2.44 5.20
C CYS A 90 6.84 -2.94 6.35
N TYR A 91 6.34 -2.05 7.23
CA TYR A 91 6.09 -2.31 8.67
C TYR A 91 5.19 -3.49 9.08
N LYS A 92 4.60 -4.21 8.13
CA LYS A 92 4.11 -5.57 8.32
C LYS A 92 4.55 -6.48 7.15
N PHE A 93 5.73 -7.09 7.25
CA PHE A 93 5.80 -8.54 7.03
C PHE A 93 5.05 -9.31 8.17
N ILE A 94 4.45 -8.59 9.13
CA ILE A 94 4.49 -8.94 10.56
C ILE A 94 3.12 -9.30 11.18
N GLN A 95 1.96 -8.79 10.75
CA GLN A 95 0.74 -9.15 11.51
C GLN A 95 0.25 -10.60 11.33
N LYS A 96 0.82 -11.36 10.40
CA LYS A 96 0.62 -12.82 10.28
C LYS A 96 1.92 -13.63 10.43
N ARG A 97 2.82 -13.16 11.29
CA ARG A 97 3.44 -14.06 12.28
C ARG A 97 2.83 -13.87 13.68
N ALA A 98 1.72 -13.12 13.81
CA ALA A 98 1.16 -12.71 15.10
C ALA A 98 -0.26 -13.26 15.39
N PHE A 99 -0.72 -14.26 14.64
CA PHE A 99 -1.80 -15.18 15.07
C PHE A 99 -1.50 -16.59 14.53
N THR A 100 -0.42 -17.17 15.04
CA THR A 100 -0.23 -18.62 15.21
C THR A 100 0.75 -18.81 16.35
#